data_AF-A0A661RB91-F1
#
_entry.id   AF-A0A661RB91-F1
#
_cell.length_a   1.000
_cell.length_b   1.000
_cell.length_c   1.000
_cell.angle_alpha   90.00
_cell.angle_beta   90.00
_cell.angle_gamma   90.00
#
_symmetry.space_group_name_H-M   'P 1'
#
loop_
_entity.id
_entity.type
_entity.pdbx_description
1 polymer ?
#
loop_
_entity_poly.entity_id
_entity_poly.type
_entity_poly.pdbx_seq_one_letter_code
_entity_poly.pdbx_strand_id
1 'polypeptide(L)' 'MSIVSFIIVNWNGLPILAQCLESIQDSCAKIPHEVIVVDNGSTDGSLEHI' A
#
# COMPACT_ATOMS: atom_id res chain seq x y z
N MET A 1 7.66 -15.95 14.69
CA MET A 1 8.03 -14.56 14.37
C MET A 1 6.74 -13.85 14.00
N SER A 2 6.41 -12.73 14.62
CA SER A 2 5.15 -12.02 14.33
C SER A 2 5.30 -11.16 13.06
N ILE A 3 4.25 -11.06 12.27
CA ILE A 3 4.19 -10.20 11.07
C ILE A 3 3.48 -8.89 11.40
N VAL A 4 3.82 -7.82 10.69
CA VAL A 4 3.08 -6.55 10.69
C VAL A 4 2.18 -6.49 9.45
N SER A 5 0.88 -6.26 9.63
CA SER A 5 -0.06 -6.10 8.52
C SER A 5 -0.41 -4.62 8.33
N PHE A 6 -0.02 -4.05 7.18
CA PHE A 6 -0.42 -2.71 6.78
C PHE A 6 -1.72 -2.78 5.99
N ILE A 7 -2.81 -2.27 6.55
CA ILE A 7 -4.12 -2.24 5.87
C ILE A 7 -4.38 -0.80 5.41
N ILE A 8 -4.44 -0.59 4.10
CA ILE A 8 -4.53 0.74 3.47
C ILE A 8 -5.85 0.82 2.71
N VAL A 9 -6.77 1.67 3.15
CA VAL A 9 -7.98 1.99 2.39
C VAL A 9 -7.64 3.05 1.35
N ASN A 10 -7.96 2.80 0.09
CA ASN A 10 -7.68 3.70 -1.03
C ASN A 10 -8.96 4.04 -1.82
N TRP A 11 -9.06 5.30 -2.26
CA TRP A 11 -10.04 5.76 -3.24
C TRP A 11 -9.47 6.96 -4.00
N ASN A 12 -9.18 6.79 -5.28
CA ASN A 12 -8.59 7.82 -6.15
C ASN A 12 -7.34 8.50 -5.56
N GLY A 13 -6.46 7.71 -4.93
CA GLY A 13 -5.31 8.18 -4.17
C GLY A 13 -3.94 7.90 -4.80
N LEU A 14 -3.84 7.60 -6.09
CA LEU A 14 -2.62 7.08 -6.75
C LEU A 14 -1.31 7.77 -6.31
N PRO A 15 -1.17 9.11 -6.33
CA PRO A 15 0.11 9.75 -5.98
C PRO A 15 0.55 9.47 -4.54
N ILE A 16 -0.41 9.36 -3.62
CA ILE A 16 -0.15 9.12 -2.19
C ILE A 16 0.05 7.63 -1.95
N LEU A 17 -0.75 6.77 -2.59
CA LEU A 17 -0.61 5.32 -2.48
C LEU A 17 0.78 4.88 -2.95
N ALA A 18 1.25 5.37 -4.09
CA ALA A 18 2.57 5.07 -4.63
C ALA A 18 3.69 5.40 -3.63
N GLN A 19 3.69 6.62 -3.09
CA GLN A 19 4.68 7.07 -2.10
C GLN A 19 4.60 6.27 -0.79
N CYS A 20 3.39 5.90 -0.36
CA CYS A 20 3.19 5.09 0.83
C CYS A 20 3.77 3.69 0.67
N LEU A 21 3.51 3.03 -0.47
CA LEU A 21 4.04 1.70 -0.77
C LEU A 21 5.57 1.71 -0.85
N GLU A 22 6.16 2.70 -1.53
CA GLU A 22 7.62 2.90 -1.59
C GLU A 22 8.21 3.09 -0.18
N SER A 23 7.59 3.95 0.63
CA SER A 23 8.03 4.20 2.01
C SER A 23 7.99 2.94 2.89
N ILE A 24 6.96 2.10 2.75
CA ILE A 24 6.86 0.83 3.48
C ILE A 24 7.97 -0.13 3.01
N GLN A 25 8.18 -0.27 1.70
CA GLN A 25 9.24 -1.14 1.17
C GLN A 25 10.62 -0.74 1.69
N ASP A 26 10.93 0.56 1.68
CA ASP A 26 12.22 1.08 2.14
C ASP A 26 12.39 0.97 3.66
N SER A 27 11.37 1.35 4.42
CA SER A 27 11.45 1.44 5.89
C SER A 27 11.34 0.08 6.58
N CYS A 28 10.61 -0.86 5.97
CA CYS A 28 10.29 -2.16 6.57
C CYS A 28 10.99 -3.34 5.90
N ALA A 29 12.01 -3.12 5.08
CA ALA A 29 12.75 -4.18 4.34
C ALA A 29 13.26 -5.35 5.21
N LYS A 30 13.50 -5.14 6.51
CA LYS A 30 13.97 -6.17 7.45
C LYS A 30 12.90 -6.69 8.42
N ILE A 31 11.69 -6.16 8.35
CA ILE A 31 10.57 -6.53 9.21
C ILE A 31 9.66 -7.43 8.37
N PRO A 32 9.30 -8.65 8.82
CA PRO A 32 8.28 -9.45 8.14
C PRO A 32 6.95 -8.67 8.11
N HIS A 33 6.46 -8.34 6.93
CA HIS A 33 5.24 -7.57 6.76
C HIS A 33 4.45 -7.98 5.51
N GLU A 34 3.17 -7.64 5.51
CA GLU A 34 2.28 -7.70 4.36
C GLU A 34 1.59 -6.34 4.17
N VAL A 35 1.21 -6.03 2.94
CA VAL A 35 0.43 -4.83 2.61
C VAL A 35 -0.86 -5.26 1.95
N ILE A 36 -1.99 -4.82 2.51
CA ILE A 36 -3.33 -5.11 2.03
C ILE A 36 -3.96 -3.78 1.64
N VAL A 37 -4.11 -3.55 0.33
CA VAL A 37 -4.81 -2.37 -0.19
C VAL A 37 -6.28 -2.73 -0.39
N VAL A 38 -7.17 -1.99 0.28
CA VAL A 38 -8.62 -2.08 0.13
C VAL A 38 -9.08 -0.90 -0.71
N ASP A 39 -9.31 -1.16 -1.99
CA ASP A 39 -9.75 -0.13 -2.93
C ASP A 39 -11.29 0.00 -2.95
N ASN A 40 -11.78 1.24 -2.92
CA ASN A 40 -13.21 1.58 -2.93
C ASN A 40 -13.74 1.96 -4.32
N GLY A 41 -13.26 1.30 -5.38
CA GLY A 41 -13.72 1.54 -6.75
C GLY A 41 -13.06 2.77 -7.37
N SER A 42 -11.74 2.85 -7.27
CA SER A 42 -10.95 3.90 -7.89
C SER A 42 -11.00 3.84 -9.42
N THR A 43 -10.88 5.00 -10.04
CA THR A 43 -10.86 5.19 -11.50
C THR A 43 -9.68 6.07 -11.94
N ASP A 44 -8.72 6.31 -11.06
CA ASP A 44 -7.60 7.23 -11.25
C ASP A 44 -6.30 6.54 -11.71
N GLY A 45 -6.33 5.23 -11.97
CA GLY A 45 -5.14 4.45 -12.29
C GLY A 45 -4.48 3.78 -11.08
N SER A 46 -5.01 3.96 -9.86
CA SER A 46 -4.41 3.35 -8.66
C SER A 46 -4.50 1.83 -8.65
N LEU A 47 -5.51 1.22 -9.26
CA LEU A 47 -5.63 -0.24 -9.36
C LEU A 47 -4.55 -0.85 -10.27
N GLU A 48 -4.23 -0.19 -11.38
CA GLU A 48 -3.21 -0.62 -12.34
C GLU A 48 -1.78 -0.45 -11.80
N HIS A 49 -1.62 0.34 -10.75
CA HIS A 49 -0.32 0.62 -10.13
C HIS A 49 0.10 -0.42 -9.08
N ILE A 50 -0.85 -1.10 -8.43
CA ILE A 50 -0.61 -2.02 -7.31
C ILE A 50 -0.13 -3.40 -7.80
#